data_AF-A0A0F0FNJ8-F1
#
_entry.id   AF-A0A0F0FNJ8-F1
#
_cell.length_a   1.000
_cell.length_b   1.000
_cell.length_c   1.000
_cell.angle_alpha   90.00
_cell.angle_beta   90.00
_cell.angle_gamma   90.00
#
_symmetry.space_group_name_H-M   'P 1'
#
loop_
_entity.id
_entity.type
_entity.pdbx_description
1 polymer ?
#
loop_
_entity_poly.entity_id
_entity_poly.type
_entity_poly.pdbx_seq_one_letter_code
_entity_poly.pdbx_strand_id
1 'polypeptide(L)'
;MFGRFMPTEGKFFEYFNQHADCAVTAARELEVLVNDLPNAEAHARRVQATEKKADRITHDTIDLLHKTFITPLDRDEIHKLITTMDDILDLMEDVAETISLYDVTSLTDEARKLAAICVQCCDQVKIAVGLLEDMSNASAILKTAQQIDQLESEADRVMRAAMSKLFRDETDVKRLIKLKAIYEQLETITDKCEDVANIIEGIVLENA
;
A
#
# COMPACT_ATOMS: atom_id res chain seq x y z
N MET A 1 33.23 22.70 3.14
CA MET A 1 32.43 22.74 1.89
C MET A 1 32.49 21.43 1.08
N PHE A 2 32.75 20.26 1.70
CA PHE A 2 32.83 18.96 1.01
C PHE A 2 31.71 17.97 1.37
N GLY A 3 30.79 18.32 2.29
CA GLY A 3 29.65 17.46 2.65
C GLY A 3 28.57 17.33 1.57
N ARG A 4 28.68 18.11 0.48
CA ARG A 4 27.73 18.12 -0.65
C ARG A 4 28.01 17.04 -1.71
N PHE A 5 29.04 16.21 -1.49
CA PHE A 5 29.46 15.14 -2.41
C PHE A 5 29.60 13.78 -1.71
N MET A 6 29.00 13.58 -0.53
CA MET A 6 28.90 12.23 0.02
C MET A 6 27.84 11.45 -0.78
N PRO A 7 28.09 10.17 -1.13
CA PRO A 7 27.10 9.35 -1.82
C PRO A 7 25.83 9.27 -0.97
N THR A 8 24.73 9.83 -1.48
CA THR A 8 23.40 9.75 -0.85
C THR A 8 22.54 8.66 -1.48
N GLU A 9 23.07 7.91 -2.45
CA GLU A 9 22.39 6.86 -3.21
C GLU A 9 21.71 5.83 -2.29
N GLY A 10 22.45 5.29 -1.29
CA GLY A 10 21.89 4.32 -0.34
C GLY A 10 20.74 4.85 0.52
N LYS A 11 20.63 6.18 0.70
CA LYS A 11 19.54 6.74 1.53
C LYS A 11 18.18 6.68 0.87
N PHE A 12 18.10 6.73 -0.47
CA PHE A 12 16.82 6.61 -1.16
C PHE A 12 16.23 5.22 -0.96
N PHE A 13 17.04 4.17 -1.16
CA PHE A 13 16.64 2.79 -0.90
C PHE A 13 16.30 2.56 0.57
N GLU A 14 17.05 3.17 1.50
CA GLU A 14 16.72 3.12 2.93
C GLU A 14 15.32 3.70 3.20
N TYR A 15 14.99 4.86 2.64
CA TYR A 15 13.67 5.47 2.79
C TYR A 15 12.55 4.66 2.14
N PHE A 16 12.77 4.10 0.94
CA PHE A 16 11.78 3.22 0.32
C PHE A 16 11.50 1.99 1.21
N ASN A 17 12.54 1.36 1.75
CA ASN A 17 12.38 0.22 2.66
C ASN A 17 11.65 0.60 3.96
N GLN A 18 12.00 1.74 4.56
CA GLN A 18 11.30 2.24 5.76
C GLN A 18 9.82 2.55 5.47
N HIS A 19 9.51 3.08 4.28
CA HIS A 19 8.15 3.34 3.86
C HIS A 19 7.36 2.04 3.63
N ALA A 20 7.97 1.05 2.97
CA ALA A 20 7.36 -0.26 2.79
C ALA A 20 7.09 -0.98 4.13
N ASP A 21 7.97 -0.80 5.12
CA ASP A 21 7.71 -1.27 6.49
C ASP A 21 6.47 -0.63 7.13
N CYS A 22 6.24 0.66 6.87
CA CYS A 22 5.03 1.34 7.30
C CYS A 22 3.79 0.75 6.59
N ALA A 23 3.84 0.52 5.27
CA ALA A 23 2.75 -0.09 4.51
C ALA A 23 2.33 -1.45 5.10
N VAL A 24 3.30 -2.34 5.35
CA VAL A 24 3.03 -3.66 5.98
C VAL A 24 2.45 -3.51 7.39
N THR A 25 2.97 -2.57 8.18
CA THR A 25 2.50 -2.33 9.55
C THR A 25 1.05 -1.84 9.56
N ALA A 26 0.72 -0.86 8.72
CA ALA A 26 -0.64 -0.33 8.59
C ALA A 26 -1.62 -1.39 8.06
N ALA A 27 -1.21 -2.19 7.05
CA ALA A 27 -2.04 -3.26 6.51
C ALA A 27 -2.44 -4.29 7.58
N ARG A 28 -1.48 -4.67 8.44
CA ARG A 28 -1.73 -5.61 9.54
C ARG A 28 -2.64 -5.00 10.60
N GLU A 29 -2.44 -3.73 10.96
CA GLU A 29 -3.34 -3.04 11.89
C GLU A 29 -4.76 -2.90 11.32
N LEU A 30 -4.88 -2.65 10.01
CA LEU A 30 -6.16 -2.60 9.29
C LEU A 30 -6.85 -3.97 9.27
N GLU A 31 -6.09 -5.05 9.03
CA GLU A 31 -6.63 -6.41 9.12
C GLU A 31 -7.17 -6.70 10.52
N VAL A 32 -6.44 -6.33 11.59
CA VAL A 32 -6.94 -6.52 12.95
C VAL A 32 -8.16 -5.64 13.22
N LEU A 33 -8.18 -4.39 12.74
CA LEU A 33 -9.33 -3.49 12.83
C LEU A 33 -10.59 -4.13 12.23
N VAL A 34 -10.48 -4.62 10.99
CA VAL A 34 -11.57 -5.31 10.29
C VAL A 34 -12.03 -6.55 11.06
N ASN A 35 -11.10 -7.19 11.78
CA ASN A 35 -11.38 -8.38 12.56
C ASN A 35 -11.96 -8.14 13.96
N ASP A 36 -11.67 -7.00 14.59
CA ASP A 36 -11.99 -6.64 15.97
C ASP A 36 -12.63 -5.24 16.08
N LEU A 37 -13.85 -5.12 15.54
CA LEU A 37 -14.60 -3.87 15.54
C LEU A 37 -14.84 -3.25 16.94
N PRO A 38 -15.06 -4.03 18.03
CA PRO A 38 -15.15 -3.46 19.37
C PRO A 38 -13.94 -2.61 19.78
N ASN A 39 -12.75 -2.90 19.23
CA ASN A 39 -11.52 -2.13 19.45
C ASN A 39 -11.09 -1.31 18.22
N ALA A 40 -11.97 -1.12 17.23
CA ALA A 40 -11.65 -0.47 15.95
C ALA A 40 -10.99 0.90 16.13
N GLU A 41 -11.46 1.72 17.07
CA GLU A 41 -10.90 3.05 17.31
C GLU A 41 -9.40 3.00 17.68
N ALA A 42 -9.00 2.00 18.47
CA ALA A 42 -7.60 1.84 18.86
C ALA A 42 -6.73 1.41 17.68
N HIS A 43 -7.24 0.54 16.80
CA HIS A 43 -6.54 0.12 15.59
C HIS A 43 -6.51 1.24 14.54
N ALA A 44 -7.60 1.97 14.36
CA ALA A 44 -7.67 3.12 13.45
C ALA A 44 -6.63 4.19 13.80
N ARG A 45 -6.46 4.48 15.09
CA ARG A 45 -5.40 5.38 15.57
C ARG A 45 -3.99 4.87 15.27
N ARG A 46 -3.77 3.55 15.26
CA ARG A 46 -2.48 2.96 14.90
C ARG A 46 -2.21 3.01 13.39
N VAL A 47 -3.24 2.79 12.57
CA VAL A 47 -3.18 3.01 11.12
C VAL A 47 -2.79 4.46 10.83
N GLN A 48 -3.55 5.43 11.36
CA GLN A 48 -3.25 6.86 11.21
C GLN A 48 -1.86 7.26 11.75
N ALA A 49 -1.42 6.69 12.87
CA ALA A 49 -0.07 6.98 13.38
C ALA A 49 1.04 6.44 12.46
N THR A 50 0.76 5.36 11.73
CA THR A 50 1.68 4.72 10.78
C THR A 50 1.69 5.48 9.46
N GLU A 51 0.54 5.92 8.97
CA GLU A 51 0.39 6.83 7.83
C GLU A 51 1.23 8.10 8.07
N LYS A 52 1.00 8.86 9.14
CA LYS A 52 1.80 10.05 9.51
C LYS A 52 3.30 9.84 9.60
N LYS A 53 3.74 8.59 9.82
CA LYS A 53 5.17 8.23 9.82
C LYS A 53 5.65 8.02 8.38
N ALA A 54 4.88 7.31 7.55
CA ALA A 54 5.14 7.14 6.12
C ALA A 54 5.19 8.50 5.40
N ASP A 55 4.22 9.35 5.69
CA ASP A 55 4.07 10.72 5.18
C ASP A 55 5.35 11.58 5.39
N ARG A 56 5.98 11.44 6.57
CA ARG A 56 7.28 12.07 6.88
C ARG A 56 8.42 11.49 6.06
N ILE A 57 8.44 10.18 5.84
CA ILE A 57 9.45 9.51 5.01
C ILE A 57 9.29 9.96 3.56
N THR A 58 8.06 10.09 3.06
CA THR A 58 7.74 10.64 1.74
C THR A 58 8.27 12.07 1.61
N HIS A 59 7.96 12.93 2.58
CA HIS A 59 8.48 14.29 2.63
C HIS A 59 10.01 14.33 2.64
N ASP A 60 10.66 13.57 3.53
CA ASP A 60 12.12 13.53 3.66
C ASP A 60 12.81 13.00 2.39
N THR A 61 12.16 12.06 1.68
CA THR A 61 12.64 11.53 0.39
C THR A 61 12.60 12.59 -0.70
N ILE A 62 11.49 13.32 -0.83
CA ILE A 62 11.33 14.42 -1.79
C ILE A 62 12.32 15.56 -1.46
N ASP A 63 12.50 15.86 -0.18
CA ASP A 63 13.45 16.87 0.28
C ASP A 63 14.90 16.47 -0.04
N LEU A 64 15.24 15.20 0.13
CA LEU A 64 16.53 14.64 -0.26
C LEU A 64 16.72 14.71 -1.78
N LEU A 65 15.68 14.39 -2.55
CA LEU A 65 15.68 14.48 -4.01
C LEU A 65 16.01 15.90 -4.47
N HIS A 66 15.38 16.93 -3.89
CA HIS A 66 15.67 18.35 -4.21
C HIS A 66 17.11 18.77 -3.89
N LYS A 67 17.72 18.19 -2.87
CA LYS A 67 19.08 18.54 -2.39
C LYS A 67 20.18 17.72 -3.07
N THR A 68 19.82 16.64 -3.76
CA THR A 68 20.75 15.69 -4.38
C THR A 68 20.87 15.95 -5.88
N PHE A 69 22.11 16.10 -6.38
CA PHE A 69 22.37 16.35 -7.79
C PHE A 69 22.51 15.06 -8.62
N ILE A 70 23.12 14.02 -8.05
CA ILE A 70 23.29 12.70 -8.68
C ILE A 70 22.44 11.71 -7.90
N THR A 71 21.44 11.13 -8.54
CA THR A 71 20.49 10.18 -7.95
C THR A 71 20.76 8.76 -8.43
N PRO A 72 20.41 7.73 -7.63
CA PRO A 72 20.62 6.33 -8.02
C PRO A 72 19.68 5.85 -9.12
N LEU A 73 18.52 6.49 -9.27
CA LEU A 73 17.50 6.26 -10.29
C LEU A 73 17.12 7.59 -10.95
N ASP A 74 16.30 7.54 -12.00
CA ASP A 74 15.74 8.77 -12.55
C ASP A 74 14.90 9.49 -11.49
N ARG A 75 14.92 10.83 -11.54
CA ARG A 75 14.29 11.66 -10.51
C ARG A 75 12.77 11.50 -10.53
N ASP A 76 12.19 11.31 -11.71
CA ASP A 76 10.75 11.12 -11.87
C ASP A 76 10.35 9.73 -11.37
N GLU A 77 11.21 8.72 -11.53
CA GLU A 77 11.00 7.37 -10.97
C GLU A 77 10.99 7.40 -9.44
N ILE A 78 11.99 8.04 -8.81
CA ILE A 78 12.06 8.20 -7.35
C ILE A 78 10.79 8.88 -6.83
N HIS A 79 10.40 9.99 -7.47
CA HIS A 79 9.22 10.73 -7.05
C HIS A 79 7.95 9.90 -7.20
N LYS A 80 7.73 9.29 -8.38
CA LYS A 80 6.54 8.45 -8.62
C LYS A 80 6.47 7.30 -7.64
N LEU A 81 7.58 6.57 -7.45
CA LEU A 81 7.63 5.42 -6.57
C LEU A 81 7.23 5.79 -5.14
N ILE A 82 7.86 6.82 -4.55
CA ILE A 82 7.57 7.18 -3.16
C ILE A 82 6.14 7.68 -2.98
N THR A 83 5.62 8.51 -3.91
CA THR A 83 4.25 9.01 -3.80
C THR A 83 3.20 7.92 -4.03
N THR A 84 3.43 6.98 -4.95
CA THR A 84 2.51 5.86 -5.17
C THR A 84 2.55 4.85 -4.02
N MET A 85 3.70 4.70 -3.34
CA MET A 85 3.75 3.94 -2.10
C MET A 85 2.96 4.63 -0.97
N ASP A 86 3.00 5.96 -0.89
CA ASP A 86 2.25 6.78 0.07
C ASP A 86 0.73 6.60 -0.08
N ASP A 87 0.23 6.61 -1.33
CA ASP A 87 -1.18 6.36 -1.65
C ASP A 87 -1.72 5.05 -1.02
N ILE A 88 -0.89 4.02 -0.84
CA ILE A 88 -1.29 2.75 -0.19
C ILE A 88 -1.70 3.01 1.27
N LEU A 89 -0.94 3.83 1.99
CA LEU A 89 -1.19 4.16 3.40
C LEU A 89 -2.39 5.07 3.54
N ASP A 90 -2.53 6.06 2.66
CA ASP A 90 -3.69 6.96 2.62
C ASP A 90 -4.99 6.17 2.46
N LEU A 91 -5.02 5.21 1.52
CA LEU A 91 -6.18 4.35 1.32
C LEU A 91 -6.48 3.47 2.54
N MET A 92 -5.47 3.03 3.29
CA MET A 92 -5.69 2.29 4.55
C MET A 92 -6.25 3.18 5.65
N GLU A 93 -5.78 4.42 5.77
CA GLU A 93 -6.37 5.40 6.69
C GLU A 93 -7.82 5.68 6.31
N ASP A 94 -8.10 5.89 5.02
CA ASP A 94 -9.45 6.09 4.48
C ASP A 94 -10.40 4.95 4.84
N VAL A 95 -9.97 3.68 4.74
CA VAL A 95 -10.80 2.53 5.18
C VAL A 95 -11.08 2.60 6.68
N ALA A 96 -10.05 2.87 7.49
CA ALA A 96 -10.19 2.95 8.94
C ALA A 96 -11.12 4.09 9.37
N GLU A 97 -11.01 5.25 8.71
CA GLU A 97 -11.91 6.39 8.90
C GLU A 97 -13.33 6.08 8.44
N THR A 98 -13.51 5.47 7.27
CA THR A 98 -14.84 5.06 6.76
C THR A 98 -15.55 4.14 7.75
N ILE A 99 -14.85 3.14 8.32
CA ILE A 99 -15.43 2.23 9.32
C ILE A 99 -15.99 2.99 10.52
N SER A 100 -15.26 4.00 11.00
CA SER A 100 -15.66 4.85 12.12
C SER A 100 -16.79 5.82 11.74
N LEU A 101 -16.60 6.60 10.67
CA LEU A 101 -17.53 7.63 10.20
C LEU A 101 -18.88 7.06 9.82
N TYR A 102 -18.90 5.87 9.23
CA TYR A 102 -20.13 5.22 8.83
C TYR A 102 -20.75 4.39 9.95
N ASP A 103 -20.17 4.32 11.14
CA ASP A 103 -20.66 3.48 12.25
C ASP A 103 -20.90 2.04 11.78
N VAL A 104 -19.83 1.41 11.27
CA VAL A 104 -19.86 0.02 10.80
C VAL A 104 -19.72 -0.91 11.99
N THR A 105 -20.81 -1.56 12.37
CA THR A 105 -20.86 -2.44 13.56
C THR A 105 -20.57 -3.91 13.27
N SER A 106 -20.51 -4.30 12.01
CA SER A 106 -20.15 -5.66 11.58
C SER A 106 -19.58 -5.65 10.17
N LEU A 107 -18.54 -6.45 9.95
CA LEU A 107 -17.97 -6.71 8.63
C LEU A 107 -18.14 -8.18 8.26
N THR A 108 -18.23 -8.44 6.97
CA THR A 108 -18.43 -9.77 6.38
C THR A 108 -17.11 -10.52 6.26
N ASP A 109 -17.19 -11.83 5.98
CA ASP A 109 -16.02 -12.65 5.70
C ASP A 109 -15.31 -12.18 4.42
N GLU A 110 -16.05 -11.64 3.46
CA GLU A 110 -15.49 -11.07 2.24
C GLU A 110 -14.63 -9.84 2.52
N ALA A 111 -15.05 -8.93 3.41
CA ALA A 111 -14.20 -7.80 3.85
C ALA A 111 -12.94 -8.29 4.57
N ARG A 112 -13.06 -9.29 5.46
CA ARG A 112 -11.92 -9.89 6.16
C ARG A 112 -10.93 -10.51 5.17
N LYS A 113 -11.43 -11.20 4.15
CA LYS A 113 -10.61 -11.78 3.09
C LYS A 113 -9.87 -10.70 2.29
N LEU A 114 -10.55 -9.63 1.89
CA LEU A 114 -9.91 -8.50 1.18
C LEU A 114 -8.80 -7.86 2.02
N ALA A 115 -9.04 -7.63 3.32
CA ALA A 115 -8.03 -7.08 4.22
C ALA A 115 -6.79 -8.00 4.35
N ALA A 116 -6.99 -9.32 4.40
CA ALA A 116 -5.90 -10.29 4.40
C ALA A 116 -5.11 -10.31 3.08
N ILE A 117 -5.75 -10.03 1.94
CA ILE A 117 -5.07 -9.87 0.65
C ILE A 117 -4.25 -8.56 0.63
N CYS A 118 -4.78 -7.46 1.18
CA CYS A 118 -4.04 -6.20 1.31
C CYS A 118 -2.70 -6.40 2.06
N VAL A 119 -2.70 -7.17 3.15
CA VAL A 119 -1.48 -7.53 3.88
C VAL A 119 -0.49 -8.28 2.99
N GLN A 120 -0.97 -9.28 2.24
CA GLN A 120 -0.14 -10.06 1.33
C GLN A 120 0.46 -9.18 0.22
N CYS A 121 -0.33 -8.27 -0.37
CA CYS A 121 0.17 -7.31 -1.36
C CYS A 121 1.28 -6.42 -0.76
N CYS A 122 1.07 -5.88 0.44
CA CYS A 122 2.08 -5.05 1.09
C CYS A 122 3.37 -5.80 1.42
N ASP A 123 3.27 -7.07 1.85
CA ASP A 123 4.44 -7.92 2.07
C ASP A 123 5.21 -8.14 0.75
N GLN A 124 4.53 -8.31 -0.39
CA GLN A 124 5.18 -8.42 -1.70
C GLN A 124 5.77 -7.09 -2.18
N VAL A 125 5.07 -5.96 -2.00
CA VAL A 125 5.59 -4.61 -2.30
C VAL A 125 6.89 -4.38 -1.54
N LYS A 126 6.93 -4.73 -0.25
CA LYS A 126 8.16 -4.63 0.55
C LYS A 126 9.31 -5.47 -0.01
N ILE A 127 9.02 -6.69 -0.48
CA ILE A 127 10.04 -7.54 -1.12
C ILE A 127 10.53 -6.87 -2.41
N ALA A 128 9.63 -6.40 -3.28
CA ALA A 128 9.97 -5.76 -4.55
C ALA A 128 10.83 -4.50 -4.35
N VAL A 129 10.44 -3.63 -3.41
CA VAL A 129 11.19 -2.44 -3.02
C VAL A 129 12.58 -2.79 -2.48
N GLY A 130 12.68 -3.81 -1.63
CA GLY A 130 13.96 -4.25 -1.08
C GLY A 130 14.94 -4.80 -2.13
N LEU A 131 14.43 -5.29 -3.27
CA LEU A 131 15.25 -5.76 -4.38
C LEU A 131 15.79 -4.62 -5.26
N LEU A 132 15.25 -3.40 -5.18
CA LEU A 132 15.71 -2.28 -6.01
C LEU A 132 17.16 -1.85 -5.73
N GLU A 133 17.70 -2.14 -4.54
CA GLU A 133 19.10 -1.83 -4.22
C GLU A 133 20.09 -2.67 -5.05
N ASP A 134 19.68 -3.88 -5.48
CA ASP A 134 20.45 -4.77 -6.35
C ASP A 134 19.62 -5.27 -7.53
N MET A 135 19.57 -4.46 -8.59
CA MET A 135 18.83 -4.76 -9.83
C MET A 135 19.47 -5.85 -10.70
N SER A 136 20.63 -6.41 -10.32
CA SER A 136 21.24 -7.52 -11.06
C SER A 136 20.34 -8.76 -11.12
N ASN A 137 19.39 -8.87 -10.19
CA ASN A 137 18.40 -9.93 -10.15
C ASN A 137 17.02 -9.48 -10.65
N ALA A 138 16.97 -8.89 -11.85
CA ALA A 138 15.73 -8.51 -12.53
C ALA A 138 14.67 -9.64 -12.53
N SER A 139 15.10 -10.90 -12.65
CA SER A 139 14.20 -12.06 -12.63
C SER A 139 13.42 -12.21 -11.32
N ALA A 140 14.02 -11.88 -10.17
CA ALA A 140 13.34 -11.92 -8.88
C ALA A 140 12.36 -10.76 -8.73
N ILE A 141 12.70 -9.59 -9.27
CA ILE A 141 11.82 -8.41 -9.23
C ILE A 141 10.57 -8.66 -10.08
N LEU A 142 10.74 -9.08 -11.33
CA LEU A 142 9.62 -9.41 -12.23
C LEU A 142 8.73 -10.52 -11.68
N LYS A 143 9.32 -11.53 -11.03
CA LYS A 143 8.55 -12.58 -10.36
C LYS A 143 7.73 -12.04 -9.19
N THR A 144 8.27 -11.10 -8.42
CA THR A 144 7.56 -10.47 -7.30
C THR A 144 6.42 -9.58 -7.81
N ALA A 145 6.66 -8.79 -8.87
CA ALA A 145 5.61 -8.02 -9.54
C ALA A 145 4.46 -8.92 -10.01
N GLN A 146 4.77 -10.05 -10.65
CA GLN A 146 3.76 -11.04 -11.06
C GLN A 146 2.97 -11.63 -9.86
N GLN A 147 3.58 -11.74 -8.68
CA GLN A 147 2.86 -12.19 -7.48
C GLN A 147 1.88 -11.13 -6.97
N ILE A 148 2.21 -9.85 -7.12
CA ILE A 148 1.32 -8.73 -6.77
C ILE A 148 0.11 -8.70 -7.72
N ASP A 149 0.34 -8.80 -9.03
CA ASP A 149 -0.71 -8.92 -10.07
C ASP A 149 -1.68 -10.07 -9.78
N GLN A 150 -1.16 -11.25 -9.38
CA GLN A 150 -2.01 -12.38 -9.01
C GLN A 150 -2.89 -12.12 -7.77
N LEU A 151 -2.36 -11.39 -6.78
CA LEU A 151 -3.07 -11.04 -5.55
C LEU A 151 -4.14 -9.97 -5.81
N GLU A 152 -3.82 -8.95 -6.61
CA GLU A 152 -4.79 -7.96 -7.11
C GLU A 152 -5.94 -8.70 -7.81
N SER A 153 -5.63 -9.56 -8.77
CA SER A 153 -6.64 -10.30 -9.53
C SER A 153 -7.49 -11.23 -8.65
N GLU A 154 -6.95 -11.71 -7.53
CA GLU A 154 -7.74 -12.41 -6.51
C GLU A 154 -8.66 -11.46 -5.74
N ALA A 155 -8.15 -10.34 -5.23
CA ALA A 155 -8.93 -9.33 -4.52
C ALA A 155 -10.09 -8.83 -5.38
N ASP A 156 -9.81 -8.58 -6.65
CA ASP A 156 -10.72 -8.06 -7.64
C ASP A 156 -11.85 -9.07 -7.95
N ARG A 157 -11.56 -10.37 -7.93
CA ARG A 157 -12.58 -11.44 -7.99
C ARG A 157 -13.41 -11.53 -6.72
N VAL A 158 -12.77 -11.41 -5.55
CA VAL A 158 -13.44 -11.45 -4.24
C VAL A 158 -14.40 -10.27 -4.12
N MET A 159 -13.95 -9.06 -4.45
CA MET A 159 -14.75 -7.84 -4.43
C MET A 159 -15.96 -7.96 -5.35
N ARG A 160 -15.79 -8.38 -6.61
CA ARG A 160 -16.92 -8.54 -7.54
C ARG A 160 -17.94 -9.58 -7.08
N ALA A 161 -17.47 -10.70 -6.53
CA ALA A 161 -18.36 -11.73 -5.97
C ALA A 161 -19.11 -11.21 -4.73
N ALA A 162 -18.40 -10.51 -3.83
CA ALA A 162 -18.96 -9.89 -2.64
C ALA A 162 -20.01 -8.83 -3.00
N MET A 163 -19.74 -8.01 -4.02
CA MET A 163 -20.65 -6.99 -4.54
C MET A 163 -21.92 -7.63 -5.12
N SER A 164 -21.79 -8.68 -5.94
CA SER A 164 -22.94 -9.38 -6.51
C SER A 164 -23.84 -10.00 -5.43
N LYS A 165 -23.25 -10.58 -4.39
CA LYS A 165 -23.97 -11.12 -3.23
C LYS A 165 -24.64 -10.01 -2.43
N LEU A 166 -23.91 -8.93 -2.13
CA LEU A 166 -24.40 -7.78 -1.36
C LEU A 166 -25.66 -7.17 -2.00
N PHE A 167 -25.63 -6.90 -3.31
CA PHE A 167 -26.77 -6.29 -4.01
C PHE A 167 -27.97 -7.23 -4.19
N ARG A 168 -27.77 -8.55 -4.07
CA ARG A 168 -28.83 -9.55 -4.19
C ARG A 168 -29.54 -9.79 -2.86
N ASP A 169 -28.75 -9.89 -1.78
CA ASP A 169 -29.22 -10.46 -0.53
C ASP A 169 -29.45 -9.40 0.57
N GLU A 170 -28.75 -8.26 0.53
CA GLU A 170 -28.88 -7.22 1.54
C GLU A 170 -30.13 -6.36 1.29
N THR A 171 -30.95 -6.21 2.33
CA THR A 171 -32.22 -5.47 2.26
C THR A 171 -32.11 -4.09 2.92
N ASP A 172 -31.17 -3.92 3.83
CA ASP A 172 -30.88 -2.61 4.42
C ASP A 172 -29.96 -1.80 3.49
N VAL A 173 -30.55 -0.81 2.82
CA VAL A 173 -29.85 0.10 1.90
C VAL A 173 -28.70 0.84 2.59
N LYS A 174 -28.84 1.21 3.88
CA LYS A 174 -27.74 1.87 4.60
C LYS A 174 -26.57 0.92 4.73
N ARG A 175 -26.83 -0.31 5.16
CA ARG A 175 -25.81 -1.35 5.30
C ARG A 175 -25.16 -1.68 3.95
N LEU A 176 -25.94 -1.76 2.87
CA LEU A 176 -25.44 -1.94 1.52
C LEU A 176 -24.45 -0.84 1.13
N ILE A 177 -24.79 0.43 1.34
CA ILE A 177 -23.91 1.56 1.03
C ILE A 177 -22.60 1.48 1.83
N LYS A 178 -22.70 1.17 3.13
CA LYS A 178 -21.52 1.02 4.00
C LYS A 178 -20.58 -0.08 3.52
N LEU A 179 -21.11 -1.29 3.28
CA LEU A 179 -20.30 -2.43 2.88
C LEU A 179 -19.73 -2.28 1.47
N LYS A 180 -20.49 -1.68 0.55
CA LYS A 180 -20.01 -1.34 -0.79
C LYS A 180 -18.75 -0.46 -0.72
N ALA A 181 -18.80 0.62 0.07
CA ALA A 181 -17.67 1.53 0.22
C ALA A 181 -16.42 0.80 0.77
N ILE A 182 -16.59 -0.03 1.80
CA ILE A 182 -15.47 -0.80 2.38
C ILE A 182 -14.87 -1.79 1.37
N TYR A 183 -15.70 -2.51 0.60
CA TYR A 183 -15.19 -3.46 -0.38
C TYR A 183 -14.40 -2.78 -1.50
N GLU A 184 -14.92 -1.65 -2.02
CA GLU A 184 -14.25 -0.89 -3.06
C GLU A 184 -12.93 -0.31 -2.55
N GLN A 185 -12.91 0.30 -1.37
CA GLN A 185 -11.68 0.85 -0.81
C GLN A 185 -10.61 -0.23 -0.53
N LEU A 186 -11.01 -1.39 0.01
CA LEU A 186 -10.07 -2.50 0.23
C LEU A 186 -9.48 -3.06 -1.07
N GLU A 187 -10.25 -3.11 -2.15
CA GLU A 187 -9.73 -3.53 -3.45
C GLU A 187 -8.85 -2.44 -4.09
N THR A 188 -9.17 -1.16 -3.91
CA THR A 188 -8.33 -0.05 -4.39
C THR A 188 -6.94 -0.05 -3.72
N ILE A 189 -6.81 -0.52 -2.48
CA ILE A 189 -5.49 -0.74 -1.84
C ILE A 189 -4.66 -1.76 -2.64
N THR A 190 -5.27 -2.83 -3.13
CA THR A 190 -4.58 -3.87 -3.88
C THR A 190 -4.18 -3.41 -5.29
N ASP A 191 -5.04 -2.65 -5.96
CA ASP A 191 -4.75 -1.95 -7.22
C ASP A 191 -3.55 -1.00 -7.05
N LYS A 192 -3.52 -0.23 -5.95
CA LYS A 192 -2.39 0.65 -5.67
C LYS A 192 -1.07 -0.09 -5.42
N CYS A 193 -1.13 -1.29 -4.83
CA CYS A 193 0.05 -2.15 -4.71
C CYS A 193 0.55 -2.62 -6.09
N GLU A 194 -0.37 -2.92 -7.03
CA GLU A 194 -0.03 -3.26 -8.41
C GLU A 194 0.61 -2.07 -9.14
N ASP A 195 0.09 -0.85 -8.97
CA ASP A 195 0.70 0.37 -9.50
C ASP A 195 2.18 0.52 -9.06
N VAL A 196 2.48 0.27 -7.79
CA VAL A 196 3.86 0.26 -7.28
C VAL A 196 4.69 -0.82 -7.97
N ALA A 197 4.14 -2.02 -8.14
CA ALA A 197 4.82 -3.12 -8.83
C ALA A 197 5.15 -2.76 -10.30
N ASN A 198 4.20 -2.13 -11.00
CA ASN A 198 4.34 -1.69 -12.38
C ASN A 198 5.43 -0.60 -12.52
N ILE A 199 5.53 0.32 -11.56
CA ILE A 199 6.63 1.31 -11.51
C ILE A 199 7.97 0.61 -11.31
N ILE A 200 8.04 -0.34 -10.37
CA ILE A 200 9.27 -1.11 -10.09
C ILE A 200 9.72 -1.93 -11.32
N GLU A 201 8.79 -2.58 -12.01
CA GLU A 201 9.06 -3.29 -13.26
C GLU A 201 9.64 -2.35 -14.31
N GLY A 202 9.05 -1.17 -14.50
CA GLY A 202 9.55 -0.14 -15.41
C GLY A 202 11.00 0.25 -15.11
N ILE A 203 11.29 0.57 -13.84
CA ILE A 203 12.64 0.95 -13.37
C ILE A 203 13.65 -0.14 -13.73
N VAL A 204 13.33 -1.42 -13.46
CA VAL A 204 14.25 -2.53 -13.74
C VAL A 204 14.47 -2.72 -15.24
N LEU A 205 13.43 -2.58 -16.06
CA LEU A 205 13.55 -2.74 -17.51
C LEU A 205 14.41 -1.63 -18.15
N GLU A 206 14.40 -0.42 -17.58
CA GLU A 206 15.23 0.70 -18.06
C GLU A 206 16.71 0.58 -17.61
N ASN A 207 16.97 -0.15 -16.53
CA ASN A 207 18.31 -0.31 -15.94
C ASN A 207 18.96 -1.69 -16.17
N ALA A 208 18.31 -2.59 -16.91
CA ALA A 208 18.79 -3.94 -17.24
C ALA A 208 19.67 -4.03 -18.49
#